data_AF-A0AAD4WK62-F1
#
_entry.id   AF-A0AAD4WK62-F1
#
_cell.length_a   1.000
_cell.length_b   1.000
_cell.length_c   1.000
_cell.angle_alpha   90.00
_cell.angle_beta   90.00
_cell.angle_gamma   90.00
#
_symmetry.space_group_name_H-M   'P 1'
#
loop_
_entity.id
_entity.type
_entity.pdbx_description
1 polymer ?
#
loop_
_entity_poly.entity_id
_entity_poly.type
_entity_poly.pdbx_seq_one_letter_code
_entity_poly.pdbx_strand_id
1 'polypeptide(L)'
;MLKLNDPSLDDFFKERLPRHCAEFICYLPFKEYTHPHRGFLNLAVKLPKECVKPDMEPKTYIAYGVSEELGRGDSVTKLHCNSCDVVNILTHTAEFTLLPRTLKL
;
A
#
# COMPACT_ATOMS: atom_id res chain seq x y z
N MET A 1 15.76 6.61 -5.82
CA MET A 1 15.43 5.30 -5.22
C MET A 1 14.50 4.53 -6.15
N LEU A 2 14.64 3.21 -6.26
CA LEU A 2 13.79 2.39 -7.16
C LEU A 2 12.51 1.96 -6.44
N LYS A 3 11.36 2.15 -7.10
CA LYS A 3 10.03 1.72 -6.67
C LYS A 3 9.41 0.89 -7.80
N LEU A 4 8.85 -0.26 -7.46
CA LEU A 4 8.06 -1.04 -8.40
C LEU A 4 6.71 -0.34 -8.60
N ASN A 5 6.44 0.08 -9.84
CA ASN A 5 5.15 0.61 -10.25
C ASN A 5 4.57 -0.36 -11.28
N ASP A 6 3.75 -1.30 -10.83
CA ASP A 6 3.01 -2.22 -11.70
C ASP A 6 1.51 -1.95 -11.54
N PRO A 7 0.85 -1.28 -12.52
CA PRO A 7 -0.58 -1.00 -12.46
C PRO A 7 -1.42 -2.28 -12.30
N SER A 8 -0.94 -3.40 -12.83
CA SER A 8 -1.66 -4.67 -12.76
C SER A 8 -1.58 -5.35 -11.38
N LEU A 9 -0.71 -4.89 -10.47
CA LEU A 9 -0.76 -5.29 -9.07
C LEU A 9 -1.75 -4.45 -8.25
N ASP A 10 -2.01 -3.21 -8.65
CA ASP A 10 -2.94 -2.31 -7.96
C ASP A 10 -4.38 -2.55 -8.41
N ASP A 11 -4.65 -2.61 -9.72
CA ASP A 11 -6.00 -2.71 -10.28
C ASP A 11 -6.60 -4.13 -10.22
N PHE A 12 -5.77 -5.15 -9.98
CA PHE A 12 -6.16 -6.57 -10.01
C PHE A 12 -5.54 -7.40 -8.88
N PHE A 13 -5.31 -6.77 -7.72
CA PHE A 13 -4.63 -7.43 -6.59
C PHE A 13 -5.38 -8.70 -6.15
N LYS A 14 -6.71 -8.63 -6.12
CA LYS A 14 -7.58 -9.74 -5.72
C LYS A 14 -7.54 -10.89 -6.72
N GLU A 15 -7.56 -10.61 -8.03
CA GLU A 15 -7.49 -11.67 -9.05
C GLU A 15 -6.11 -12.31 -9.13
N ARG A 16 -5.04 -11.51 -9.06
CA ARG A 16 -3.66 -11.98 -9.27
C ARG A 16 -3.06 -12.63 -8.02
N LEU A 17 -3.38 -12.11 -6.83
CA LEU A 17 -2.83 -12.57 -5.55
C LEU A 17 -3.95 -12.85 -4.52
N PRO A 18 -4.91 -13.74 -4.83
CA PRO A 18 -6.11 -13.94 -4.01
C PRO A 18 -5.79 -14.38 -2.57
N ARG A 19 -4.76 -15.21 -2.39
CA ARG A 19 -4.31 -15.64 -1.06
C ARG A 19 -3.79 -14.46 -0.23
N HIS A 20 -2.94 -13.62 -0.82
CA HIS A 20 -2.37 -12.46 -0.13
C HIS A 20 -3.45 -11.42 0.18
N CYS A 21 -4.43 -11.23 -0.70
CA CYS A 21 -5.58 -10.36 -0.44
C CYS A 21 -6.40 -10.86 0.75
N ALA A 22 -6.70 -12.16 0.83
CA ALA A 22 -7.41 -12.74 1.97
C ALA A 22 -6.62 -12.59 3.27
N GLU A 23 -5.32 -12.89 3.27
CA GLU A 23 -4.44 -12.72 4.43
C GLU A 23 -4.37 -11.25 4.85
N PHE A 24 -4.18 -10.32 3.91
CA PHE A 24 -4.14 -8.88 4.19
C PHE A 24 -5.40 -8.40 4.90
N ILE A 25 -6.59 -8.74 4.38
CA ILE A 25 -7.87 -8.39 5.01
C ILE A 25 -7.99 -9.01 6.42
N CYS A 26 -7.49 -10.23 6.59
CA CYS A 26 -7.47 -10.90 7.89
C CYS A 26 -6.55 -10.22 8.91
N TYR A 27 -5.47 -9.54 8.48
CA TYR A 27 -4.52 -8.86 9.38
C TYR A 27 -4.78 -7.36 9.56
N LEU A 28 -5.80 -6.79 8.92
CA LEU A 28 -6.16 -5.38 9.11
C LEU A 28 -6.37 -5.05 10.60
N PRO A 29 -5.71 -4.01 11.14
CA PRO A 29 -5.96 -3.52 12.50
C PRO A 29 -7.27 -2.74 12.55
N PHE A 30 -7.89 -2.60 13.73
CA PHE A 30 -9.12 -1.81 13.93
C PHE A 30 -10.22 -2.16 12.91
N LYS A 31 -10.57 -3.44 12.81
CA LYS A 31 -11.44 -3.99 11.76
C LYS A 31 -12.83 -3.36 11.72
N GLU A 32 -13.26 -2.78 12.83
CA GLU A 32 -14.48 -1.98 12.92
C GLU A 32 -14.45 -0.81 11.91
N TYR A 33 -13.28 -0.22 11.65
CA TYR A 33 -13.05 0.86 10.70
C TYR A 33 -12.48 0.37 9.36
N THR A 34 -11.60 -0.62 9.38
CA THR A 34 -10.77 -0.95 8.20
C THR A 34 -11.33 -2.09 7.36
N HIS A 35 -12.17 -2.98 7.92
CA HIS A 35 -12.60 -4.16 7.18
C HIS A 35 -13.54 -3.78 6.03
N PRO A 36 -13.23 -4.16 4.77
CA PRO A 36 -13.90 -3.61 3.57
C PRO A 36 -15.34 -4.09 3.36
N HIS A 37 -15.75 -5.15 4.08
CA HIS A 37 -17.11 -5.71 4.00
C HIS A 37 -17.85 -5.79 5.35
N ARG A 38 -17.15 -5.68 6.48
CA ARG A 38 -17.68 -5.99 7.82
C ARG A 38 -17.37 -4.91 8.86
N GLY A 39 -16.67 -3.84 8.48
CA GLY A 39 -16.37 -2.74 9.38
C GLY A 39 -17.65 -1.98 9.72
N PHE A 40 -18.14 -2.14 10.95
CA PHE A 40 -19.36 -1.47 11.39
C PHE A 40 -19.24 0.07 11.39
N LEU A 41 -18.04 0.59 11.58
CA LEU A 41 -17.72 2.02 11.58
C LEU A 41 -17.13 2.49 10.24
N ASN A 42 -16.88 1.56 9.30
CA ASN A 42 -16.48 1.90 7.95
C ASN A 42 -17.68 2.41 7.13
N LEU A 43 -17.79 3.71 6.92
CA LEU A 43 -18.93 4.29 6.20
C LEU A 43 -19.03 3.79 4.75
N ALA A 44 -17.91 3.46 4.10
CA ALA A 44 -17.92 3.02 2.71
C ALA A 44 -18.66 1.69 2.49
N VAL A 45 -18.76 0.83 3.52
CA VAL A 45 -19.53 -0.42 3.44
C VAL A 45 -21.04 -0.18 3.54
N LYS A 46 -21.45 0.98 4.06
CA LYS A 46 -22.85 1.39 4.24
C LYS A 46 -23.36 2.33 3.15
N LEU A 47 -22.49 2.81 2.25
CA LEU A 47 -22.90 3.69 1.16
C LEU A 47 -23.82 2.95 0.16
N PRO A 48 -24.87 3.61 -0.35
CA PRO A 48 -25.71 3.12 -1.45
C PRO A 48 -24.87 2.70 -2.67
N LYS A 49 -25.42 1.81 -3.51
CA LYS A 49 -24.70 1.29 -4.69
C LYS A 49 -24.47 2.37 -5.75
N GLU A 50 -25.32 3.38 -5.75
CA GLU A 50 -25.32 4.51 -6.67
C GLU A 50 -24.26 5.55 -6.28
N CYS A 51 -23.75 5.49 -5.05
CA CYS A 51 -22.67 6.37 -4.60
C CYS A 51 -21.32 5.87 -5.12
N VAL A 52 -20.50 6.80 -5.58
CA VAL A 52 -19.08 6.53 -5.88
C VAL A 52 -18.39 6.20 -4.55
N LYS A 53 -17.98 4.94 -4.40
CA LYS A 53 -17.20 4.52 -3.23
C LYS A 53 -15.75 4.96 -3.42
N PRO A 54 -15.05 5.33 -2.35
CA PRO A 54 -13.60 5.45 -2.40
C PRO A 54 -13.01 4.12 -2.86
N ASP A 55 -11.90 4.18 -3.57
CA ASP A 55 -11.11 3.01 -3.90
C ASP A 55 -10.64 2.34 -2.61
N MET A 56 -11.20 1.15 -2.35
CA MET A 56 -10.98 0.36 -1.14
C MET A 56 -10.14 -0.88 -1.42
N GLU A 57 -9.58 -1.00 -2.62
CA GLU A 57 -8.74 -2.14 -2.96
C GLU A 57 -7.34 -2.01 -2.32
N PRO A 58 -6.76 -3.11 -1.84
CA PRO A 58 -5.40 -3.09 -1.32
C PRO A 58 -4.41 -2.66 -2.40
N LYS A 59 -3.57 -1.67 -2.08
CA LYS A 59 -2.46 -1.22 -2.95
C LYS A 59 -1.14 -1.78 -2.45
N THR A 60 -0.28 -2.19 -3.38
CA THR A 60 1.00 -2.81 -3.05
C THR A 60 2.14 -1.85 -3.35
N TYR A 61 2.95 -1.54 -2.34
CA TYR A 61 4.13 -0.70 -2.49
C TYR A 61 5.39 -1.52 -2.22
N ILE A 62 6.21 -1.72 -3.25
CA ILE A 62 7.52 -2.36 -3.14
C ILE A 62 8.56 -1.35 -3.59
N ALA A 63 9.52 -1.06 -2.72
CA ALA A 63 10.60 -0.15 -3.04
C ALA A 63 11.87 -0.52 -2.30
N TYR A 64 12.99 -0.08 -2.86
CA TYR A 64 14.25 -0.05 -2.14
C TYR A 64 14.26 1.12 -1.17
N GLY A 65 15.04 0.99 -0.10
CA GLY A 65 15.29 2.03 0.90
C GLY A 65 16.79 2.22 1.08
N VAL A 66 17.21 3.40 1.53
CA VAL A 66 18.51 3.61 2.17
C VAL A 66 18.25 3.96 3.64
N SER A 67 19.14 3.55 4.54
CA SER A 67 18.97 3.78 5.98
C SER A 67 19.00 5.26 6.35
N GLU A 68 19.76 6.05 5.59
CA GLU A 68 19.91 7.48 5.77
C GLU A 68 19.55 8.17 4.47
N GLU A 69 18.58 9.08 4.55
CA GLU A 69 18.19 9.93 3.42
C GLU A 69 19.39 10.84 3.08
N LEU A 70 19.81 10.83 1.82
CA LEU A 70 20.96 11.62 1.36
C LEU A 70 20.63 13.11 1.17
N GLY A 71 19.43 13.54 1.57
CA GLY A 71 18.95 14.92 1.44
C GLY A 71 18.71 15.35 -0.02
N ARG A 72 18.64 14.39 -0.95
CA ARG A 72 18.47 14.66 -2.40
C ARG A 72 17.01 14.61 -2.85
N GLY A 73 16.06 14.52 -1.91
CA GLY A 73 14.66 14.26 -2.24
C GLY A 73 14.46 12.81 -2.68
N ASP A 74 15.16 11.88 -2.03
CA ASP A 74 15.27 10.47 -2.34
C ASP A 74 14.12 9.60 -1.82
N SER A 75 13.19 10.18 -1.07
CA SER A 75 11.96 9.51 -0.62
C SER A 75 11.21 8.81 -1.76
N VAL A 76 10.87 7.55 -1.53
CA VAL A 76 10.08 6.70 -2.43
C VAL A 76 8.65 7.19 -2.60
N THR A 77 8.09 7.77 -1.54
CA THR A 77 6.72 8.28 -1.53
C THR A 77 6.77 9.78 -1.31
N LYS A 78 6.51 10.52 -2.39
CA LYS A 78 6.43 11.99 -2.32
C LYS A 78 5.28 12.42 -1.43
N LEU A 79 5.42 13.62 -0.87
CA LEU A 79 4.36 14.25 -0.09
C LEU A 79 3.06 14.33 -0.92
N HIS A 80 1.98 13.79 -0.38
CA HIS A 80 0.65 13.82 -0.97
C HIS A 80 -0.42 13.75 0.13
N CYS A 81 -1.68 13.98 -0.25
CA CYS A 81 -2.83 13.82 0.63
C CYS A 81 -3.74 12.74 0.04
N ASN A 82 -4.32 11.89 0.90
CA ASN A 82 -5.32 10.91 0.50
C ASN A 82 -6.72 11.51 0.62
N SER A 83 -7.61 11.16 -0.30
CA SER A 83 -9.01 11.61 -0.31
C SER A 83 -9.90 10.86 0.70
N CYS A 84 -9.38 9.80 1.31
CA CYS A 84 -10.04 8.99 2.33
C CYS A 84 -9.04 8.58 3.43
N ASP A 85 -9.57 8.00 4.50
CA ASP A 85 -8.75 7.36 5.52
C ASP A 85 -8.04 6.13 4.94
N VAL A 86 -6.74 5.99 5.25
CA VAL A 86 -5.89 4.91 4.72
C VAL A 86 -5.11 4.25 5.85
N VAL A 87 -4.99 2.93 5.79
CA VAL A 87 -4.10 2.14 6.63
C VAL A 87 -2.94 1.59 5.79
N ASN A 88 -1.71 1.81 6.23
CA ASN A 88 -0.51 1.26 5.61
C ASN A 88 0.10 0.19 6.54
N ILE A 89 0.39 -0.99 6.00
CA ILE A 89 0.96 -2.11 6.77
C ILE A 89 2.30 -2.47 6.15
N LEU A 90 3.37 -2.40 6.94
CA LEU A 90 4.68 -2.90 6.54
C LEU A 90 4.71 -4.41 6.73
N THR A 91 4.69 -5.15 5.62
CA THR A 91 4.59 -6.63 5.63
C THR A 91 5.94 -7.33 5.49
N HIS A 92 6.93 -6.66 4.89
CA HIS A 92 8.24 -7.25 4.62
C HIS A 92 9.33 -6.17 4.59
N THR A 93 10.49 -6.52 5.15
CA THR A 93 11.73 -5.76 4.99
C THR A 93 12.86 -6.74 4.71
N ALA A 94 13.81 -6.34 3.89
CA ALA A 94 15.03 -7.11 3.65
C ALA A 94 16.22 -6.15 3.61
N GLU A 95 17.26 -6.48 4.37
CA GLU A 95 18.51 -5.73 4.31
C GLU A 95 19.27 -6.06 3.03
N PHE A 96 19.77 -5.04 2.36
CA PHE A 96 20.60 -5.18 1.17
C PHE A 96 21.79 -4.23 1.25
N THR A 97 22.99 -4.76 1.05
CA THR A 97 24.22 -3.95 1.01
C THR A 97 24.45 -3.43 -0.41
N LEU A 98 24.31 -2.12 -0.60
CA LEU A 98 24.68 -1.48 -1.87
C LEU A 98 26.21 -1.41 -1.97
N LEU A 99 26.79 -2.12 -2.94
CA LEU A 99 28.21 -2.00 -3.26
C LEU A 99 28.48 -0.64 -3.95
N PRO A 100 29.64 0.00 -3.72
CA PRO A 100 29.97 1.31 -4.33
C PRO A 100 29.88 1.35 -5.86
N ARG A 101 30.01 0.20 -6.53
CA ARG A 101 29.91 0.09 -8.00
C ARG A 101 28.48 0.26 -8.52
N THR A 102 27.47 0.00 -7.69
CA THR A 102 26.05 0.06 -8.05
C THR A 102 25.45 1.46 -7.87
N LEU A 103 26.19 2.40 -7.27
CA LEU A 103 25.75 3.78 -7.01
C LEU A 103 26.15 4.78 -8.10
N LYS A 104 26.68 4.33 -9.24
CA LYS A 104 26.92 5.21 -10.40
C LYS A 104 25.60 5.53 -11.10
N LEU A 105 24.92 6.57 -10.62
CA LEU A 105 23.88 7.33 -11.33
C LEU A 105 24.44 8.72 -11.65
#